data_AF-A0A7X3ZA82-F1
#
_entry.id   AF-A0A7X3ZA82-F1
#
_cell.length_a   1.000
_cell.length_b   1.000
_cell.length_c   1.000
_cell.angle_alpha   90.00
_cell.angle_beta   90.00
_cell.angle_gamma   90.00
#
_symmetry.space_group_name_H-M   'P 1'
#
loop_
_entity.id
_entity.type
_entity.pdbx_description
1 polymer ?
#
loop_
_entity_poly.entity_id
_entity_poly.type
_entity_poly.pdbx_seq_one_letter_code
_entity_poly.pdbx_strand_id
1 'polypeptide(L)'
;MAKQVAAEISSANLAMLRQHVLLEDEARESGKGADLIRLSGEFHVKLALASGNSVLRRVVRELVTRSSLIVGLYGTSNRRVCPDHEHSNMLGEIERGDSDAAAAHMFEHLIGIRAGLDLSTTKPEEGDLADILGL
;
A
#
# COMPACT_ATOMS: atom_id res chain seq x y z
N MET A 1 -4.22 -12.25 -2.65
CA MET A 1 -5.49 -11.57 -2.32
C MET A 1 -6.04 -10.80 -3.51
N ALA A 2 -5.25 -9.97 -4.22
CA ALA A 2 -5.74 -9.14 -5.33
C ALA A 2 -6.54 -9.94 -6.38
N LYS A 3 -6.02 -11.10 -6.84
CA LYS A 3 -6.74 -12.01 -7.75
C LYS A 3 -8.15 -12.38 -7.28
N GLN A 4 -8.25 -12.85 -6.03
CA GLN A 4 -9.54 -13.27 -5.46
C GLN A 4 -10.47 -12.08 -5.27
N VAL A 5 -9.95 -10.95 -4.77
CA VAL A 5 -10.76 -9.75 -4.56
C VAL A 5 -11.32 -9.25 -5.89
N ALA A 6 -10.53 -9.15 -6.94
CA ALA A 6 -11.02 -8.77 -8.27
C ALA A 6 -12.14 -9.70 -8.77
N ALA A 7 -12.06 -11.00 -8.51
CA ALA A 7 -13.09 -11.95 -8.94
C ALA A 7 -14.42 -11.85 -8.16
N GLU A 8 -14.38 -11.46 -6.88
CA GLU A 8 -15.50 -11.68 -5.94
C GLU A 8 -15.87 -10.44 -5.09
N ILE A 9 -15.29 -9.26 -5.35
CA ILE A 9 -15.50 -8.09 -4.50
C ILE A 9 -16.97 -7.63 -4.48
N SER A 10 -17.48 -7.37 -3.29
CA SER A 10 -18.80 -6.77 -3.12
C SER A 10 -18.77 -5.26 -3.44
N SER A 11 -19.90 -4.71 -3.85
CA SER A 11 -20.04 -3.26 -4.07
C SER A 11 -19.65 -2.43 -2.83
N ALA A 12 -19.97 -2.92 -1.63
CA ALA A 12 -19.60 -2.28 -0.37
C ALA A 12 -18.08 -2.26 -0.14
N ASN A 13 -17.39 -3.37 -0.39
CA ASN A 13 -15.94 -3.45 -0.27
C ASN A 13 -15.24 -2.61 -1.34
N LEU A 14 -15.77 -2.57 -2.57
CA LEU A 14 -15.24 -1.74 -3.64
C LEU A 14 -15.36 -0.24 -3.30
N ALA A 15 -16.52 0.19 -2.78
CA ALA A 15 -16.71 1.57 -2.32
C ALA A 15 -15.74 1.94 -1.19
N MET A 16 -15.50 1.03 -0.25
CA MET A 16 -14.53 1.23 0.83
C MET A 16 -13.08 1.38 0.32
N LEU A 17 -12.68 0.61 -0.70
CA LEU A 17 -11.37 0.76 -1.33
C LEU A 17 -11.26 2.08 -2.12
N ARG A 18 -12.30 2.47 -2.85
CA ARG A 18 -12.34 3.77 -3.56
C ARG A 18 -12.14 4.94 -2.62
N GLN A 19 -12.90 4.97 -1.53
CA GLN A 19 -12.79 6.05 -0.55
C GLN A 19 -11.38 6.10 0.06
N HIS A 20 -10.76 4.94 0.26
CA HIS A 20 -9.41 4.87 0.81
C HIS A 20 -8.35 5.39 -0.16
N VAL A 21 -8.44 5.01 -1.44
CA VAL A 21 -7.52 5.50 -2.48
C VAL A 21 -7.60 7.01 -2.64
N LEU A 22 -8.77 7.63 -2.48
CA LEU A 22 -8.90 9.09 -2.47
C LEU A 22 -8.10 9.73 -1.32
N LEU A 23 -8.08 9.13 -0.12
CA LEU A 23 -7.28 9.63 0.99
C LEU A 23 -5.77 9.53 0.69
N GLU A 24 -5.35 8.47 0.01
CA GLU A 24 -3.95 8.33 -0.44
C GLU A 24 -3.57 9.40 -1.45
N ASP A 25 -4.46 9.69 -2.41
CA ASP A 25 -4.27 10.74 -3.41
C ASP A 25 -4.16 12.12 -2.74
N GLU A 26 -5.05 12.45 -1.79
CA GLU A 26 -4.99 13.69 -0.99
C GLU A 26 -3.70 13.80 -0.16
N ALA A 27 -3.26 12.71 0.49
CA ALA A 27 -2.02 12.69 1.27
C ALA A 27 -0.78 12.89 0.38
N ARG A 28 -0.80 12.34 -0.84
CA ARG A 28 0.25 12.52 -1.84
C ARG A 28 0.31 13.96 -2.31
N GLU A 29 -0.82 14.55 -2.68
CA GLU A 29 -0.90 15.94 -3.16
C GLU A 29 -0.47 16.95 -2.07
N SER A 30 -0.78 16.67 -0.81
CA SER A 30 -0.38 17.51 0.32
C SER A 30 1.07 17.32 0.78
N GLY A 31 1.84 16.43 0.14
CA GLY A 31 3.26 16.21 0.43
C GLY A 31 3.54 15.56 1.78
N LYS A 32 2.53 14.91 2.40
CA LYS A 32 2.66 14.28 3.71
C LYS A 32 3.16 12.83 3.58
N GLY A 33 4.48 12.67 3.46
CA GLY A 33 5.12 11.37 3.21
C GLY A 33 4.74 10.28 4.21
N ALA A 34 4.74 10.59 5.51
CA ALA A 34 4.38 9.63 6.56
C ALA A 34 2.91 9.19 6.49
N ASP A 35 1.99 10.14 6.24
CA ASP A 35 0.57 9.83 6.02
C ASP A 35 0.38 8.95 4.79
N LEU A 36 1.11 9.22 3.70
CA LEU A 36 1.06 8.40 2.49
C LEU A 36 1.53 6.97 2.76
N ILE A 37 2.63 6.78 3.51
CA ILE A 37 3.13 5.44 3.89
C ILE A 37 2.09 4.70 4.74
N ARG A 38 1.49 5.39 5.71
CA ARG A 38 0.46 4.82 6.59
C ARG A 38 -0.77 4.41 5.79
N LEU A 39 -1.31 5.32 4.97
CA LEU A 39 -2.50 5.07 4.15
C LEU A 39 -2.25 3.97 3.10
N SER A 40 -1.09 3.96 2.46
CA SER A 40 -0.70 2.89 1.53
C SER A 40 -0.64 1.52 2.22
N GLY A 41 -0.10 1.45 3.44
CA GLY A 41 -0.17 0.25 4.27
C GLY A 41 -1.61 -0.19 4.59
N GLU A 42 -2.46 0.76 4.98
CA GLU A 42 -3.89 0.51 5.27
C GLU A 42 -4.66 -0.02 4.06
N PHE A 43 -4.31 0.39 2.84
CA PHE A 43 -4.90 -0.15 1.62
C PHE A 43 -4.72 -1.66 1.52
N HIS A 44 -3.51 -2.17 1.76
CA HIS A 44 -3.27 -3.62 1.74
C HIS A 44 -4.09 -4.37 2.80
N VAL A 45 -4.25 -3.78 3.99
CA VAL A 45 -5.08 -4.36 5.06
C VAL A 45 -6.56 -4.37 4.67
N LYS A 46 -7.04 -3.31 4.01
CA LYS A 46 -8.41 -3.21 3.47
C LYS A 46 -8.65 -4.18 2.32
N LEU A 47 -7.66 -4.38 1.45
CA LEU A 47 -7.72 -5.39 0.39
C LEU A 47 -7.80 -6.81 0.99
N ALA A 48 -7.01 -7.09 2.03
CA ALA A 48 -7.10 -8.36 2.75
C ALA A 48 -8.45 -8.53 3.44
N LEU A 49 -9.01 -7.48 4.04
CA LEU A 49 -10.38 -7.49 4.57
C LEU A 49 -11.41 -7.83 3.48
N ALA A 50 -11.28 -7.21 2.30
CA ALA A 50 -12.21 -7.42 1.18
C ALA A 50 -12.21 -8.87 0.66
N SER A 51 -11.13 -9.63 0.87
CA SER A 51 -11.06 -11.06 0.55
C SER A 51 -11.89 -11.98 1.46
N GLY A 52 -12.43 -11.46 2.57
CA GLY A 52 -13.15 -12.26 3.57
C GLY A 52 -12.28 -13.21 4.41
N ASN A 53 -10.97 -13.30 4.13
CA ASN A 53 -10.06 -14.21 4.82
C ASN A 53 -9.44 -13.54 6.07
N SER A 54 -9.97 -13.88 7.24
CA SER A 54 -9.55 -13.31 8.54
C SER A 54 -8.10 -13.62 8.92
N VAL A 55 -7.60 -14.81 8.54
CA VAL A 55 -6.20 -15.22 8.76
C VAL A 55 -5.27 -14.38 7.90
N LEU A 56 -5.59 -14.24 6.61
CA LEU A 56 -4.82 -13.42 5.68
C LEU A 56 -4.79 -11.95 6.13
N ARG A 57 -5.92 -11.40 6.54
CA ARG A 57 -5.99 -10.04 7.10
C ARG A 57 -5.06 -9.85 8.28
N ARG A 58 -4.96 -10.84 9.19
CA ARG A 58 -4.05 -10.78 10.34
C ARG A 58 -2.59 -10.77 9.88
N VAL A 59 -2.22 -11.71 9.01
CA VAL A 59 -0.85 -11.82 8.47
C VAL A 59 -0.45 -10.54 7.74
N VAL A 60 -1.31 -10.02 6.86
CA VAL A 60 -1.06 -8.80 6.11
C VAL A 60 -0.89 -7.60 7.04
N ARG A 61 -1.70 -7.48 8.09
CA ARG A 61 -1.54 -6.40 9.09
C ARG A 61 -0.16 -6.46 9.76
N GLU A 62 0.28 -7.64 10.19
CA GLU A 62 1.58 -7.81 10.83
C GLU A 62 2.74 -7.50 9.87
N LEU A 63 2.62 -7.89 8.60
CA LEU A 63 3.60 -7.57 7.56
C LEU A 63 3.66 -6.08 7.26
N VAL A 64 2.49 -5.44 7.06
CA VAL A 64 2.35 -4.01 6.77
C VAL A 64 3.01 -3.18 7.86
N THR A 65 2.76 -3.47 9.14
CA THR A 65 3.38 -2.74 10.24
C THR A 65 4.92 -2.75 10.15
N ARG A 66 5.52 -3.89 9.80
CA ARG A 66 6.98 -4.00 9.69
C ARG A 66 7.50 -3.34 8.41
N SER A 67 6.82 -3.54 7.29
CA SER A 67 7.24 -2.99 6.01
C SER A 67 7.10 -1.47 5.95
N SER A 68 6.06 -0.88 6.55
CA SER A 68 5.89 0.57 6.63
C SER A 68 7.04 1.23 7.39
N LEU A 69 7.52 0.61 8.48
CA LEU A 69 8.70 1.09 9.19
C LEU A 69 9.97 1.02 8.33
N ILE A 70 10.18 -0.11 7.64
CA ILE A 70 11.33 -0.28 6.73
C ILE A 70 11.27 0.77 5.60
N VAL A 71 10.10 0.97 5.02
CA VAL A 71 9.85 1.98 3.99
C VAL A 71 10.15 3.39 4.50
N GLY A 72 9.69 3.71 5.71
CA GLY A 72 9.91 5.03 6.30
C GLY A 72 11.37 5.32 6.64
N LEU A 73 12.13 4.29 7.05
CA LEU A 73 13.56 4.43 7.41
C LEU A 73 14.51 4.36 6.21
N TYR A 74 14.18 3.54 5.21
CA TYR A 74 15.10 3.18 4.13
C TYR A 74 14.59 3.61 2.74
N GLY A 75 13.44 4.27 2.65
CA GLY A 75 12.91 4.79 1.39
C GLY A 75 13.80 5.91 0.84
N THR A 76 14.19 5.82 -0.43
CA THR A 76 15.00 6.86 -1.07
C THR A 76 14.12 7.97 -1.65
N SER A 77 14.50 9.24 -1.45
CA SER A 77 13.78 10.41 -2.01
C SER A 77 13.71 10.40 -3.54
N ASN A 78 14.63 9.69 -4.19
CA ASN A 78 14.74 9.60 -5.65
C ASN A 78 13.76 8.58 -6.26
N ARG A 79 13.13 7.72 -5.44
CA ARG A 79 12.11 6.76 -5.87
C ARG A 79 10.94 6.86 -4.91
N ARG A 80 9.88 7.57 -5.32
CA ARG A 80 8.61 7.58 -4.59
C ARG A 80 8.22 6.13 -4.32
N VAL A 81 8.14 5.77 -3.03
CA VAL A 81 7.95 4.39 -2.56
C VAL A 81 6.70 3.77 -3.19
N CYS A 82 5.68 4.58 -3.44
CA CYS A 82 4.53 4.26 -4.27
C CYS A 82 4.55 5.23 -5.46
N PRO A 83 4.92 4.78 -6.67
CA PRO A 83 4.78 5.55 -7.90
C PRO A 83 3.35 6.10 -8.04
N ASP A 84 3.24 7.25 -8.70
CA ASP A 84 1.98 8.01 -8.74
C ASP A 84 0.81 7.15 -9.24
N HIS A 85 -0.28 7.10 -8.46
CA HIS A 85 -1.55 6.44 -8.77
C HIS A 85 -1.55 4.90 -8.96
N GLU A 86 -0.55 4.16 -8.47
CA GLU A 86 -0.55 2.69 -8.57
C GLU A 86 -1.80 2.04 -7.97
N HIS A 87 -2.21 2.44 -6.76
CA HIS A 87 -3.41 1.90 -6.13
C HIS A 87 -4.70 2.28 -6.88
N SER A 88 -4.78 3.47 -7.48
CA SER A 88 -5.91 3.89 -8.30
C SER A 88 -6.01 3.05 -9.58
N ASN A 89 -4.87 2.75 -10.21
CA ASN A 89 -4.80 1.89 -11.39
C ASN A 89 -5.22 0.45 -11.08
N MET A 90 -4.68 -0.13 -9.99
CA MET A 90 -5.08 -1.46 -9.52
C MET A 90 -6.57 -1.51 -9.18
N LEU A 91 -7.12 -0.44 -8.57
CA LEU A 91 -8.54 -0.39 -8.25
C LEU A 91 -9.41 -0.45 -9.51
N GLY A 92 -8.96 0.17 -10.61
CA GLY A 92 -9.60 0.04 -11.92
C GLY A 92 -9.59 -1.40 -12.46
N GLU A 93 -8.51 -2.14 -12.26
CA GLU A 93 -8.42 -3.57 -12.63
C GLU A 93 -9.36 -4.42 -11.78
N ILE A 94 -9.43 -4.17 -10.46
CA ILE A 94 -10.37 -4.82 -9.53
C ILE A 94 -11.81 -4.54 -9.94
N GLU A 95 -12.14 -3.29 -10.30
CA GLU A 95 -13.49 -2.89 -10.73
C GLU A 95 -13.95 -3.62 -11.99
N ARG A 96 -13.05 -3.88 -12.95
CA ARG A 96 -13.36 -4.63 -14.16
C ARG A 96 -13.41 -6.15 -13.96
N GLY A 97 -13.00 -6.63 -12.78
CA GLY A 97 -12.87 -8.06 -12.50
C GLY A 97 -11.64 -8.71 -13.11
N ASP A 98 -10.66 -7.91 -13.57
CA ASP A 98 -9.45 -8.36 -14.27
C ASP A 98 -8.47 -9.00 -13.27
N SER A 99 -8.79 -10.22 -12.85
CA SER A 99 -8.16 -10.87 -11.69
C SER A 99 -6.67 -11.14 -11.88
N ASP A 100 -6.25 -11.49 -13.10
CA ASP A 100 -4.83 -11.69 -13.41
C ASP A 100 -4.07 -10.36 -13.49
N ALA A 101 -4.69 -9.30 -14.01
CA ALA A 101 -4.09 -7.97 -14.05
C ALA A 101 -3.87 -7.43 -12.62
N ALA A 102 -4.90 -7.48 -11.77
CA ALA A 102 -4.81 -7.06 -10.38
C ALA A 102 -3.72 -7.83 -9.58
N ALA A 103 -3.54 -9.11 -9.89
CA ALA A 103 -2.49 -9.92 -9.27
C ALA A 103 -1.09 -9.52 -9.74
N ALA A 104 -0.91 -9.34 -11.05
CA ALA A 104 0.35 -8.89 -11.64
C ALA A 104 0.72 -7.50 -11.14
N HIS A 105 -0.23 -6.57 -11.10
CA HIS A 105 -0.02 -5.22 -10.57
C HIS A 105 0.46 -5.26 -9.12
N MET A 106 -0.18 -6.04 -8.25
CA MET A 106 0.25 -6.16 -6.84
C MET A 106 1.67 -6.70 -6.71
N PHE A 107 2.05 -7.62 -7.59
CA PHE A 107 3.40 -8.16 -7.60
C PHE A 107 4.43 -7.10 -8.04
N GLU A 108 4.18 -6.39 -9.13
CA GLU A 108 5.06 -5.32 -9.61
C GLU A 108 5.16 -4.17 -8.62
N HIS A 109 4.06 -3.77 -7.99
CA HIS A 109 4.02 -2.77 -6.93
C HIS A 109 4.98 -3.12 -5.78
N LEU A 110 4.93 -4.36 -5.27
CA LEU A 110 5.81 -4.82 -4.20
C LEU A 110 7.29 -4.89 -4.63
N ILE A 111 7.56 -5.23 -5.89
CA ILE A 111 8.91 -5.16 -6.47
C ILE A 111 9.39 -3.71 -6.52
N GLY A 112 8.53 -2.79 -6.97
CA GLY A 112 8.79 -1.36 -7.04
C GLY A 112 9.18 -0.77 -5.69
N ILE A 113 8.37 -1.05 -4.66
CA ILE A 113 8.65 -0.69 -3.25
C ILE A 113 10.03 -1.22 -2.86
N ARG A 114 10.26 -2.53 -3.00
CA ARG A 114 11.50 -3.18 -2.55
C ARG A 114 12.73 -2.56 -3.20
N ALA A 115 12.68 -2.30 -4.50
CA ALA A 115 13.80 -1.73 -5.23
C ALA A 115 14.00 -0.23 -4.90
N GLY A 116 13.01 0.45 -4.33
CA GLY A 116 13.10 1.83 -3.84
C GLY A 116 13.77 1.99 -2.48
N LEU A 117 14.11 0.88 -1.81
CA LEU A 117 14.76 0.87 -0.51
C LEU A 117 16.29 0.86 -0.65
N ASP A 118 16.97 1.70 0.12
CA ASP A 118 18.42 1.62 0.33
C ASP A 118 18.74 0.96 1.67
N LEU A 119 18.87 -0.37 1.65
CA LEU A 119 19.20 -1.19 2.81
C LEU A 119 20.71 -1.28 3.07
N SER A 120 21.54 -0.57 2.30
CA SER A 120 23.01 -0.55 2.50
C SER A 120 23.45 0.43 3.60
N THR A 121 22.54 1.31 4.01
CA THR A 121 22.77 2.32 5.05
C THR A 121 22.67 1.69 6.45
N THR A 122 23.72 1.81 7.26
CA THR A 122 23.76 1.27 8.63
C THR A 122 23.17 2.21 9.69
N LYS A 123 22.75 3.41 9.30
CA LYS A 123 22.07 4.36 10.18
C LYS A 123 21.06 5.14 9.31
N PRO A 124 19.74 4.94 9.47
CA PRO A 124 18.78 5.90 8.95
C PRO A 124 19.11 7.27 9.56
N GLU A 125 19.06 8.34 8.76
CA GLU A 125 19.11 9.72 9.27
C GLU A 125 18.17 9.81 10.48
N GLU A 126 18.60 10.46 11.57
CA GLU A 126 17.86 10.53 12.84
C GLU A 126 16.53 11.29 12.66
N GLY A 127 15.53 10.62 12.08
CA GLY A 127 14.14 11.04 12.05
C GLY A 127 13.40 10.45 13.24
N ASP A 128 12.55 11.24 13.88
CA ASP A 128 11.68 10.74 14.94
C ASP A 128 10.79 9.62 14.37
N LEU A 129 10.72 8.50 15.09
CA LEU A 129 9.84 7.39 14.74
C LEU A 129 8.37 7.83 14.71
N ALA A 130 8.01 8.83 15.52
CA ALA A 130 6.69 9.44 15.49
C ALA A 130 6.43 10.13 14.13
N ASP A 131 7.38 10.92 13.64
CA ASP A 131 7.30 11.60 12.35
C ASP A 131 7.20 10.60 11.18
N ILE A 132 7.93 9.48 11.25
CA ILE A 132 7.90 8.44 10.21
C ILE A 132 6.55 7.72 10.16
N LEU A 133 5.93 7.49 11.32
CA LEU A 133 4.67 6.76 11.45
C LEU A 133 3.42 7.66 11.41
N GLY A 134 3.61 8.99 11.40
CA GLY A 134 2.52 9.97 11.45
C GLY A 134 1.75 9.91 12.78
N LEU A 135 2.47 9.71 13.90
CA LEU A 135 1.93 9.58 15.27
C LEU A 135 2.08 10.87 16.09
#